data_AF-A0A8S3FP62-F1
#
_entry.id   AF-A0A8S3FP62-F1
#
_cell.length_a   1.000
_cell.length_b   1.000
_cell.length_c   1.000
_cell.angle_alpha   90.00
_cell.angle_beta   90.00
_cell.angle_gamma   90.00
#
_symmetry.space_group_name_H-M   'P 1'
#
loop_
_entity.id
_entity.type
_entity.pdbx_description
1 polymer ?
#
loop_
_entity_poly.entity_id
_entity_poly.type
_entity_poly.pdbx_seq_one_letter_code
_entity_poly.pdbx_strand_id
1 'polypeptide(L)'
;MFSLPDSQSSTTHYFKVQEFRKPEYEVSSMIRPTVAHYCYPIVDEYVIATCQGKLFAGGYLNDANVQWTVKAETTKFTPPKRSDYIFGRGQPFFCWFGNNNETEISYPEKHFQ
;
A
#
# COMPACT_ATOMS: atom_id res chain seq x y z
N MET A 1 13.80 45.10 -38.29
CA MET A 1 13.77 44.73 -36.86
C MET A 1 12.71 43.65 -36.72
N PHE A 2 13.08 42.41 -36.41
CA PHE A 2 12.20 41.25 -36.43
C PHE A 2 12.11 40.70 -35.00
N SER A 3 10.92 40.64 -34.41
CA SER A 3 10.68 40.06 -33.08
C SER A 3 9.88 38.77 -33.22
N LEU A 4 10.41 37.69 -32.65
CA LEU A 4 9.73 36.40 -32.59
C LEU A 4 8.65 36.42 -31.49
N PRO A 5 7.43 35.94 -31.75
CA PRO A 5 6.40 35.79 -30.75
C PRO A 5 6.60 34.45 -30.04
N ASP A 6 7.63 34.32 -29.22
CA ASP A 6 7.74 33.14 -28.38
C ASP A 6 6.72 33.28 -27.24
N SER A 7 5.63 32.51 -27.36
CA SER A 7 4.76 32.18 -26.24
C SER A 7 5.62 31.41 -25.24
N GLN A 8 6.10 32.10 -24.21
CA GLN A 8 6.88 31.47 -23.15
C GLN A 8 6.00 30.47 -22.39
N SER A 9 6.02 29.22 -22.82
CA SER A 9 5.46 28.09 -22.08
C SER A 9 6.47 27.68 -21.00
N SER A 10 6.15 27.97 -19.74
CA SER A 10 6.93 27.49 -18.59
C SER A 10 6.38 26.15 -18.13
N THR A 11 7.22 25.11 -18.12
CA THR A 11 6.87 23.78 -17.60
C THR A 11 7.69 23.52 -16.34
N THR A 12 7.04 23.17 -15.24
CA THR A 12 7.70 22.87 -13.96
C THR A 12 7.86 21.36 -13.79
N HIS A 13 9.07 20.93 -13.40
CA HIS A 13 9.36 19.54 -13.04
C HIS A 13 9.89 19.47 -11.62
N TYR A 14 9.38 18.50 -10.84
CA TYR A 14 9.82 18.26 -9.48
C TYR A 14 10.73 17.02 -9.44
N PHE A 15 11.84 17.13 -8.74
CA PHE A 15 12.75 16.02 -8.50
C PHE A 15 12.93 15.83 -6.99
N LYS A 16 12.90 14.57 -6.55
CA LYS A 16 13.23 14.22 -5.17
C LYS A 16 14.72 13.89 -5.10
N VAL A 17 15.51 14.84 -4.62
CA VAL A 17 16.95 14.62 -4.37
C VAL A 17 17.12 14.01 -2.98
N GLN A 18 17.78 12.87 -2.92
CA GLN A 18 18.10 12.17 -1.67
C GLN A 18 19.58 11.77 -1.71
N GLU A 19 20.20 11.69 -0.54
CA GLU A 19 21.52 11.07 -0.43
C GLU A 19 21.40 9.58 -0.73
N PHE A 20 22.20 9.10 -1.68
CA PHE A 20 22.30 7.67 -1.97
C PHE A 20 23.57 7.12 -1.32
N ARG A 21 23.41 6.14 -0.44
CA ARG A 21 24.51 5.32 0.07
C ARG A 21 24.49 3.98 -0.63
N LYS A 22 25.67 3.42 -0.91
CA LYS A 22 25.77 2.05 -1.40
C LYS A 22 25.16 1.12 -0.34
N PRO A 23 24.11 0.35 -0.67
CA PRO A 23 23.55 -0.60 0.29
C PRO A 23 24.51 -1.79 0.46
N GLU A 24 24.60 -2.31 1.68
CA GLU A 24 25.50 -3.43 2.02
C GLU A 24 24.78 -4.78 2.03
N TYR A 25 23.46 -4.76 2.12
CA TYR A 25 22.59 -5.92 2.11
C TYR A 25 21.27 -5.64 1.40
N GLU A 26 20.63 -6.71 0.94
CA GLU A 26 19.27 -6.73 0.39
C GLU A 26 18.32 -7.34 1.42
N VAL A 27 17.12 -6.76 1.53
CA VAL A 27 16.04 -7.28 2.38
C VAL A 27 14.85 -7.62 1.48
N SER A 28 14.34 -8.84 1.61
CA SER A 28 13.15 -9.31 0.91
C SER A 28 12.10 -9.77 1.90
N SER A 29 10.86 -9.31 1.72
CA SER A 29 9.72 -9.68 2.56
C SER A 29 8.66 -10.37 1.72
N MET A 30 8.10 -11.45 2.24
CA MET A 30 7.07 -12.24 1.59
C MET A 30 5.98 -12.62 2.59
N ILE A 31 4.75 -12.76 2.09
CA ILE A 31 3.59 -13.19 2.87
C ILE A 31 3.05 -14.50 2.29
N ARG A 32 2.67 -15.44 3.15
CA ARG A 32 1.99 -16.69 2.79
C ARG A 32 0.62 -16.77 3.47
N PRO A 33 -0.41 -17.26 2.76
CA PRO A 33 -0.38 -17.77 1.38
C PRO A 33 -0.30 -16.66 0.30
N THR A 34 0.52 -16.87 -0.74
CA THR A 34 0.77 -15.88 -1.82
C THR A 34 -0.44 -15.61 -2.71
N VAL A 35 -1.43 -16.49 -2.67
CA VAL A 35 -2.55 -16.53 -3.63
C VAL A 35 -3.76 -15.72 -3.14
N ALA A 36 -3.80 -15.39 -1.85
CA ALA A 36 -4.95 -14.75 -1.24
C ALA A 36 -4.70 -13.23 -1.10
N HIS A 37 -5.24 -12.44 -2.03
CA HIS A 37 -5.43 -11.00 -1.82
C HIS A 37 -6.55 -10.70 -0.80
N TYR A 38 -7.18 -11.75 -0.27
CA TYR A 38 -8.30 -11.70 0.65
C TYR A 38 -8.08 -12.73 1.75
N CYS A 39 -7.90 -12.25 2.98
CA CYS A 39 -7.97 -13.10 4.16
C CYS A 39 -9.38 -12.94 4.73
N TYR A 40 -10.23 -13.95 4.56
CA TYR A 40 -11.48 -14.01 5.33
C TYR A 40 -11.10 -14.52 6.73
N PRO A 41 -11.67 -13.98 7.82
CA PRO A 41 -11.50 -14.58 9.13
C PRO A 41 -12.31 -15.88 9.19
N ILE A 42 -11.81 -16.93 8.54
CA ILE A 42 -12.16 -18.30 8.87
C ILE A 42 -11.38 -18.60 10.15
N VAL A 43 -12.06 -19.11 11.16
CA VAL A 43 -11.44 -19.49 12.43
C VAL A 43 -10.27 -20.45 12.13
N ASP A 44 -9.09 -20.18 12.70
CA ASP A 44 -7.82 -20.92 12.58
C ASP A 44 -6.93 -20.70 11.33
N GLU A 45 -7.17 -19.67 10.51
CA GLU A 45 -6.20 -19.30 9.45
C GLU A 45 -5.17 -18.26 9.93
N TYR A 46 -3.88 -18.53 9.64
CA TYR A 46 -2.76 -17.63 9.95
C TYR A 46 -2.12 -17.09 8.67
N VAL A 47 -1.77 -15.80 8.70
CA VAL A 47 -0.93 -15.18 7.68
C VAL A 47 0.52 -15.21 8.17
N ILE A 48 1.40 -15.88 7.42
CA ILE A 48 2.81 -16.00 7.78
C ILE A 48 3.60 -14.96 6.98
N ALA A 49 4.17 -13.98 7.67
CA ALA A 49 5.15 -13.07 7.10
C ALA A 49 6.56 -13.66 7.26
N THR A 50 7.38 -13.55 6.22
CA THR A 50 8.78 -13.99 6.22
C THR A 50 9.65 -12.84 5.72
N CYS A 51 10.76 -12.59 6.40
CA CYS A 51 11.77 -11.61 6.01
C CYS A 51 13.12 -12.33 5.82
N GLN A 52 13.84 -11.99 4.77
CA GLN A 52 15.17 -12.53 4.47
C GLN A 52 16.14 -11.38 4.19
N GLY A 53 17.27 -11.38 4.90
CA GLY A 53 18.40 -10.48 4.65
C GLY A 53 19.59 -11.21 4.00
N LYS A 54 20.17 -10.62 2.95
CA LYS A 54 21.36 -11.15 2.26
C LYS A 54 22.42 -10.07 2.10
N LEU A 55 23.68 -10.38 2.41
CA LEU A 55 24.79 -9.47 2.19
C LEU A 55 25.18 -9.47 0.72
N PHE A 56 25.45 -8.30 0.14
CA PHE A 56 25.94 -8.22 -1.24
C PHE A 56 27.37 -8.78 -1.39
N ALA A 57 28.11 -8.90 -0.28
CA ALA A 57 29.42 -9.56 -0.24
C ALA A 57 29.34 -11.10 -0.28
N GLY A 58 28.14 -11.67 -0.30
CA GLY A 58 27.90 -13.10 -0.16
C GLY A 58 27.68 -13.47 1.30
N GLY A 59 26.65 -14.29 1.55
CA GLY A 59 26.24 -14.73 2.88
C GLY A 59 24.87 -14.19 3.31
N TYR A 60 24.33 -14.82 4.35
CA TYR A 60 23.06 -14.44 4.96
C TYR A 60 23.30 -13.51 6.15
N LEU A 61 22.39 -12.55 6.34
CA LEU A 61 22.39 -11.71 7.52
C LEU A 61 21.75 -12.48 8.68
N ASN A 62 22.54 -13.36 9.31
CA ASN A 62 22.10 -14.14 10.46
C ASN A 62 21.99 -13.25 11.71
N ASP A 63 21.03 -13.58 12.58
CA ASP A 63 20.83 -12.92 13.88
C ASP A 63 20.58 -11.39 13.81
N ALA A 64 20.06 -10.91 12.68
CA ALA A 64 19.63 -9.52 12.57
C ALA A 64 18.37 -9.30 13.40
N ASN A 65 18.34 -8.20 14.16
CA ASN A 65 17.12 -7.78 14.85
C ASN A 65 16.06 -7.34 13.82
N VAL A 66 14.91 -8.01 13.83
CA VAL A 66 13.78 -7.70 12.95
C VAL A 66 12.62 -7.15 13.78
N GLN A 67 12.23 -5.90 13.50
CA GLN A 67 11.05 -5.28 14.10
C GLN A 67 9.87 -5.38 13.14
N TRP A 68 8.77 -5.97 13.60
CA TRP A 68 7.53 -6.11 12.83
C TRP A 68 6.48 -5.15 13.37
N THR A 69 5.94 -4.30 12.49
CA THR A 69 4.80 -3.43 12.81
C THR A 69 3.61 -3.86 11.97
N VAL A 70 2.53 -4.28 12.62
CA VAL A 70 1.29 -4.69 11.94
C VAL A 70 0.29 -3.54 12.03
N LYS A 71 -0.18 -3.05 10.88
CA LYS A 71 -1.20 -2.00 10.79
C LYS A 71 -2.40 -2.50 10.00
N ALA A 72 -3.59 -2.36 10.56
CA ALA A 72 -4.84 -2.65 9.89
C ALA A 72 -5.50 -1.33 9.48
N GLU A 73 -5.70 -1.13 8.18
CA GLU A 73 -6.40 0.03 7.64
C GLU A 73 -7.60 -0.42 6.81
N THR A 74 -8.70 0.32 6.88
CA THR A 74 -9.86 0.09 6.01
C THR A 74 -9.52 0.57 4.60
N THR A 75 -9.53 -0.34 3.62
CA THR A 75 -9.31 0.00 2.20
C THR A 75 -10.36 -0.63 1.30
N LYS A 76 -10.39 -0.16 0.04
CA LYS A 76 -11.18 -0.75 -1.03
C LYS A 76 -10.24 -1.42 -2.03
N PHE A 77 -10.54 -2.66 -2.39
CA PHE A 77 -9.77 -3.43 -3.36
C PHE A 77 -10.62 -3.72 -4.60
N THR A 78 -10.11 -3.30 -5.76
CA THR A 78 -10.67 -3.64 -7.07
C THR A 78 -9.73 -4.65 -7.72
N PRO A 79 -10.18 -5.87 -8.04
CA PRO A 79 -9.31 -6.85 -8.65
C PRO A 79 -8.80 -6.38 -10.02
N PRO A 80 -7.53 -6.67 -10.37
CA PRO A 80 -7.00 -6.37 -11.68
C PRO A 80 -7.81 -7.11 -12.76
N LYS A 81 -8.11 -6.43 -13.88
CA LYS A 81 -8.94 -6.90 -15.00
C LYS A 81 -10.41 -7.20 -14.68
N ARG A 82 -10.91 -6.80 -13.50
CA ARG A 82 -12.31 -7.01 -13.10
C ARG A 82 -12.85 -5.79 -12.36
N SER A 83 -13.00 -4.67 -13.08
CA SER A 83 -13.43 -3.37 -12.54
C SER A 83 -14.85 -3.36 -11.99
N ASP A 84 -15.68 -4.32 -12.37
CA ASP A 84 -17.09 -4.37 -11.96
C ASP A 84 -17.28 -4.79 -10.49
N TYR A 85 -16.20 -5.20 -9.81
CA TYR A 85 -16.24 -5.73 -8.45
C TYR A 85 -15.32 -4.91 -7.55
N ILE A 86 -15.87 -4.45 -6.43
CA ILE A 86 -15.15 -3.67 -5.42
C ILE A 86 -15.39 -4.35 -4.07
N PHE A 87 -14.31 -4.72 -3.38
CA PHE A 87 -14.34 -5.28 -2.04
C PHE A 87 -13.95 -4.21 -1.02
N GLY A 88 -14.58 -4.22 0.16
CA GLY A 88 -14.30 -3.29 1.25
C GLY A 88 -15.55 -2.55 1.74
N ARG A 89 -15.36 -1.60 2.65
CA ARG A 89 -16.44 -0.77 3.18
C ARG A 89 -16.86 0.26 2.12
N GLY A 90 -17.87 -0.10 1.32
CA GLY A 90 -18.50 0.78 0.34
C GLY A 90 -19.44 1.78 1.00
N GLN A 91 -19.60 2.95 0.38
CA GLN A 91 -20.66 3.87 0.78
C GLN A 91 -21.97 3.28 0.24
N PRO A 92 -22.96 2.97 1.09
CA PRO A 92 -24.15 2.27 0.65
C PRO A 92 -24.99 3.16 -0.28
N PHE A 93 -25.74 2.53 -1.19
CA PHE A 93 -26.49 3.24 -2.24
C PHE A 93 -27.50 4.24 -1.67
N PHE A 94 -28.03 4.00 -0.47
CA PHE A 94 -28.98 4.92 0.15
C PHE A 94 -28.34 6.25 0.61
N CYS A 95 -27.01 6.32 0.74
CA CYS A 95 -26.31 7.58 1.00
C CYS A 95 -26.44 8.59 -0.15
N TRP A 96 -26.77 8.13 -1.37
CA TRP A 96 -27.08 9.04 -2.49
C TRP A 96 -28.44 9.75 -2.35
N PHE A 97 -29.31 9.29 -1.44
CA PHE A 97 -30.65 9.87 -1.23
C PHE A 97 -30.74 10.76 0.02
N GLY A 98 -29.67 10.87 0.81
CA GLY A 98 -29.63 11.63 2.07
C GLY A 98 -28.85 12.95 1.94
N ASN A 99 -29.28 13.98 2.67
CA ASN A 99 -28.61 15.28 2.69
C ASN A 99 -27.18 15.13 3.25
N ASN A 100 -26.17 15.60 2.50
CA ASN A 100 -24.76 15.20 2.58
C ASN A 100 -23.98 15.58 3.87
N ASN A 101 -24.64 16.05 4.92
CA ASN A 101 -23.92 16.77 5.98
C ASN A 101 -23.48 15.90 7.17
N GLU A 102 -23.95 14.66 7.33
CA GLU A 102 -23.56 13.80 8.47
C GLU A 102 -23.58 12.29 8.16
N THR A 103 -23.07 11.84 7.01
CA THR A 103 -23.06 10.39 6.66
C THR A 103 -21.72 9.71 6.94
N GLU A 104 -21.17 9.89 8.14
CA GLU A 104 -20.08 9.04 8.61
C GLU A 104 -20.67 7.75 9.17
N ILE A 105 -20.73 6.72 8.33
CA ILE A 105 -21.09 5.37 8.79
C ILE A 105 -19.92 4.86 9.63
N SER A 106 -20.09 4.88 10.95
CA SER A 106 -19.14 4.29 11.89
C SER A 106 -19.20 2.78 11.77
N TYR A 107 -18.07 2.17 11.41
CA TYR A 107 -17.92 0.72 11.40
C TYR A 107 -17.12 0.31 12.62
N PRO A 108 -17.53 -0.74 13.37
CA PRO A 108 -16.74 -1.21 14.49
C PRO A 108 -15.33 -1.59 14.02
N GLU A 109 -14.31 -1.01 14.65
CA GLU A 109 -12.92 -1.40 14.43
C GLU A 109 -12.69 -2.78 15.05
N LYS A 110 -12.14 -3.69 14.26
CA LYS A 110 -11.73 -5.00 14.78
C LYS A 110 -10.31 -4.86 15.28
N HIS A 111 -10.13 -4.83 16.59
CA HIS A 111 -8.81 -4.91 17.20
C HIS A 111 -8.28 -6.33 17.03
N PHE A 112 -7.10 -6.46 16.43
CA PHE A 112 -6.35 -7.70 16.43
C PHE A 112 -5.63 -7.81 17.78
N GLN A 113 -5.88 -8.89 18.51
CA GLN A 113 -5.19 -9.23 19.77
C GLN A 113 -3.99 -10.13 19.47
#